data_AF-A0A2E7Q3F8-F1
#
_entry.id   AF-A0A2E7Q3F8-F1
#
_cell.length_a   1.000
_cell.length_b   1.000
_cell.length_c   1.000
_cell.angle_alpha   90.00
_cell.angle_beta   90.00
_cell.angle_gamma   90.00
#
_symmetry.space_group_name_H-M   'P 1'
#
loop_
_entity.id
_entity.type
_entity.pdbx_description
1 polymer ?
#
loop_
_entity_poly.entity_id
_entity_poly.type
_entity_poly.pdbx_seq_one_letter_code
_entity_poly.pdbx_strand_id
1 'polypeptide(L)' 'MNDMLERIREAQALINGERDNLLKAIAAIAAHGGASIIPRDDRLTTKPVIVLPQRMYDRLLELYGTGPEDAAHDDA' A
#
# COMPACT_ATOMS: atom_id res chain seq x y z
N MET A 1 -17.69 13.78 -27.98
CA MET A 1 -18.00 13.25 -26.63
C MET A 1 -17.09 12.09 -26.22
N ASN A 2 -16.48 11.34 -27.15
CA ASN A 2 -15.48 10.30 -26.83
C ASN A 2 -14.16 10.84 -26.24
N ASP A 3 -13.69 12.00 -26.70
CA ASP A 3 -12.40 12.60 -26.25
C ASP A 3 -12.36 12.89 -24.73
N MET A 4 -13.48 13.33 -24.15
CA MET A 4 -13.55 13.61 -22.71
C MET A 4 -13.55 12.33 -21.86
N LEU A 5 -14.19 11.27 -22.33
CA LEU A 5 -14.18 9.97 -21.66
C LEU A 5 -12.78 9.32 -21.71
N GLU A 6 -12.07 9.51 -22.81
CA GLU A 6 -10.69 9.01 -22.98
C GLU A 6 -9.73 9.72 -22.03
N ARG A 7 -9.78 11.05 -21.96
CA ARG A 7 -9.01 11.84 -20.98
C ARG A 7 -9.29 11.46 -19.53
N ILE A 8 -10.55 11.15 -19.19
CA ILE A 8 -10.91 10.69 -17.84
C ILE A 8 -10.25 9.33 -17.53
N ARG A 9 -10.22 8.42 -18.51
CA ARG A 9 -9.55 7.11 -18.34
C ARG A 9 -8.04 7.27 -18.18
N GLU A 10 -7.41 8.14 -18.97
CA GLU A 10 -5.98 8.44 -18.84
C GLU A 10 -5.65 9.05 -17.48
N ALA A 11 -6.46 10.02 -17.02
CA ALA A 11 -6.30 10.60 -15.69
C ALA A 11 -6.47 9.55 -14.58
N GLN A 12 -7.42 8.62 -14.73
CA GLN A 12 -7.61 7.53 -13.79
C GLN A 12 -6.42 6.58 -13.76
N ALA A 13 -5.85 6.25 -14.93
CA ALA A 13 -4.65 5.42 -15.03
C ALA A 13 -3.45 6.10 -14.34
N LEU A 14 -3.28 7.41 -14.54
CA LEU A 14 -2.23 8.19 -13.88
C LEU A 14 -2.41 8.17 -12.36
N ILE A 15 -3.62 8.46 -11.85
CA ILE A 15 -3.92 8.45 -10.41
C ILE A 15 -3.64 7.07 -9.81
N ASN A 16 -4.01 5.99 -10.51
CA ASN A 16 -3.73 4.64 -10.07
C ASN A 16 -2.23 4.35 -10.00
N GLY A 17 -1.46 4.79 -11.01
CA GLY A 17 -0.01 4.66 -11.03
C GLY A 17 0.68 5.41 -9.87
N GLU A 18 0.28 6.65 -9.62
CA GLU A 18 0.79 7.45 -8.51
C GLU A 18 0.43 6.84 -7.15
N ARG A 19 -0.80 6.31 -7.02
CA ARG A 19 -1.23 5.60 -5.81
C ARG A 19 -0.36 4.36 -5.56
N ASP A 20 -0.09 3.57 -6.59
CA ASP A 20 0.73 2.37 -6.46
C ASP A 20 2.19 2.72 -6.14
N ASN A 21 2.73 3.82 -6.69
CA ASN A 21 4.06 4.35 -6.33
C ASN A 21 4.14 4.79 -4.86
N LEU A 22 3.09 5.45 -4.36
CA LEU A 22 3.00 5.82 -2.95
C LEU A 22 2.99 4.57 -2.05
N LEU A 23 2.20 3.55 -2.38
CA LEU A 23 2.16 2.29 -1.62
C LEU A 23 3.53 1.59 -1.62
N LYS A 24 4.26 1.63 -2.75
CA LYS A 24 5.63 1.12 -2.83
C LYS A 24 6.59 1.84 -1.88
N ALA A 25 6.53 3.17 -1.85
CA ALA A 25 7.36 3.95 -0.94
C ALA A 25 7.04 3.64 0.53
N ILE A 26 5.76 3.52 0.88
CA ILE A 26 5.33 3.18 2.24
C ILE A 26 5.83 1.79 2.64
N ALA A 27 5.71 0.79 1.76
CA ALA A 27 6.22 -0.56 2.00
C ALA A 27 7.74 -0.56 2.22
N ALA A 28 8.49 0.19 1.41
CA ALA A 28 9.94 0.30 1.56
C ALA A 28 10.34 0.96 2.89
N ILE A 29 9.66 2.02 3.30
CA ILE A 29 9.88 2.69 4.59
C ILE A 29 9.57 1.73 5.74
N ALA A 30 8.45 1.01 5.67
CA ALA A 30 8.05 0.04 6.68
C ALA A 30 9.09 -1.06 6.86
N ALA A 31 9.58 -1.63 5.75
CA ALA A 31 10.61 -2.67 5.76
C ALA A 31 11.93 -2.19 6.40
N HIS A 32 12.41 -0.99 6.06
CA HIS A 32 13.66 -0.45 6.61
C HIS A 32 13.51 0.05 8.06
N GLY A 33 12.34 0.57 8.41
CA GLY A 33 12.04 1.10 9.74
C GLY A 33 11.58 0.05 10.76
N GLY A 34 11.40 -1.20 10.34
CA GLY A 34 10.83 -2.26 11.18
C GLY A 34 9.39 -1.95 11.64
N ALA A 35 8.65 -1.19 10.82
CA ALA A 35 7.28 -0.77 11.14
C ALA A 35 6.26 -1.72 10.49
N SER A 36 5.18 -2.01 11.19
CA SER A 36 4.06 -2.79 10.65
C SER A 36 3.11 -1.88 9.87
N ILE A 37 2.64 -2.34 8.70
CA ILE A 37 1.54 -1.68 7.98
C ILE A 37 0.26 -2.42 8.34
N ILE A 38 -0.70 -1.69 8.90
CA ILE A 38 -1.98 -2.27 9.33
C ILE A 38 -3.15 -1.53 8.67
N PRO A 39 -4.26 -2.25 8.36
CA PRO A 39 -5.53 -1.56 8.19
C PRO A 39 -5.87 -0.93 9.54
N ARG A 40 -6.54 0.23 9.54
CA ARG A 40 -6.97 0.95 10.75
C ARG A 40 -7.41 -0.01 11.87
N ASP A 41 -6.54 -0.22 12.86
CA ASP A 41 -6.73 -1.15 13.96
C ASP A 41 -6.45 -0.42 15.28
N ASP A 42 -7.27 -0.71 16.28
CA ASP A 42 -7.20 -0.15 17.63
C ASP A 42 -6.32 -1.01 18.55
N ARG A 43 -5.72 -2.09 18.03
CA ARG A 43 -4.81 -2.96 18.77
C ARG A 43 -3.46 -2.29 19.02
N LEU A 44 -3.09 -2.23 20.30
CA LEU A 44 -1.79 -1.75 20.75
C LEU A 44 -0.70 -2.76 20.40
N THR A 45 0.26 -2.34 19.56
CA THR A 45 1.50 -3.08 19.29
C THR A 45 2.69 -2.29 19.82
N THR A 46 3.75 -3.01 20.20
CA THR A 46 5.01 -2.43 20.68
C THR A 46 5.90 -1.95 19.54
N LYS A 47 5.56 -2.30 18.29
CA LYS A 47 6.28 -1.85 17.09
C LYS A 47 5.65 -0.57 16.52
N PRO A 48 6.43 0.29 15.86
CA PRO A 48 5.88 1.42 15.11
C PRO A 48 4.89 0.92 14.04
N VAL A 49 3.79 1.64 13.85
CA VAL A 49 2.76 1.27 12.87
C VAL A 49 2.50 2.38 11.87
N ILE A 50 2.29 1.98 10.62
CA ILE A 50 1.75 2.84 9.57
C ILE A 50 0.30 2.40 9.35
N VAL A 51 -0.63 3.27 9.70
CA VAL A 51 -2.05 3.01 9.53
C VAL A 51 -2.50 3.47 8.15
N LEU A 52 -3.08 2.55 7.37
CA LEU A 52 -3.65 2.87 6.06
C LEU A 52 -5.18 2.74 6.06
N PRO A 53 -5.87 3.55 5.22
CA PRO A 53 -7.27 3.26 4.89
C PRO A 53 -7.41 1.86 4.28
N GLN A 54 -8.50 1.15 4.59
CA GLN A 54 -8.73 -0.23 4.14
C GLN A 54 -8.45 -0.42 2.63
N ARG A 55 -9.00 0.46 1.78
CA ARG A 55 -8.81 0.38 0.32
C ARG A 55 -7.34 0.47 -0.14
N MET A 56 -6.51 1.20 0.59
CA MET A 56 -5.08 1.30 0.31
C MET A 56 -4.32 0.08 0.81
N TYR A 57 -4.73 -0.45 1.97
CA TYR A 57 -4.19 -1.69 2.50
C TYR A 57 -4.50 -2.88 1.58
N ASP A 58 -5.75 -3.02 1.13
CA ASP A 58 -6.16 -4.06 0.18
C ASP A 58 -5.35 -3.97 -1.12
N ARG A 59 -5.16 -2.75 -1.65
CA ARG A 59 -4.33 -2.54 -2.85
C ARG A 59 -2.87 -2.89 -2.60
N LEU A 60 -2.35 -2.64 -1.41
CA LEU A 60 -0.98 -3.02 -1.03
C LEU A 60 -0.85 -4.54 -1.00
N LEU A 61 -1.83 -5.26 -0.44
CA LEU A 61 -1.85 -6.73 -0.47
C LEU A 61 -1.91 -7.27 -1.91
N GLU A 62 -2.70 -6.66 -2.80
CA GLU A 62 -2.73 -7.04 -4.23
C GLU A 62 -1.38 -6.88 -4.91
N LEU A 63 -0.60 -5.86 -4.55
CA LEU A 63 0.70 -5.57 -5.15
C LEU A 63 1.82 -6.50 -4.65
N TYR A 64 1.71 -7.00 -3.41
CA TYR A 64 2.81 -7.69 -2.71
C TYR A 64 2.50 -9.12 -2.25
N GLY A 65 1.25 -9.58 -2.35
CA GLY A 65 0.84 -10.96 -2.06
C GLY A 65 0.67 -11.30 -0.58
N THR A 66 1.44 -10.67 0.31
CA THR A 66 1.31 -10.78 1.77
C THR A 66 1.53 -9.41 2.42
N GLY A 67 0.95 -9.19 3.60
CA GLY A 67 1.27 -8.00 4.38
C GLY A 67 2.77 -7.99 4.68
N PRO A 68 3.44 -6.83 4.76
CA PRO A 68 4.89 -6.74 4.98
C PRO A 68 5.39 -7.38 6.29
N GLU A 69 4.48 -7.94 7.10
CA GLU A 69 4.79 -8.75 8.27
C GLU A 69 5.33 -10.15 7.92
N ASP A 70 4.94 -10.73 6.77
CA ASP A 70 5.36 -12.09 6.36
C ASP A 70 6.67 -12.11 5.55
N ALA A 71 7.09 -10.98 4.98
CA ALA A 71 8.33 -10.89 4.21
C ALA A 71 9.60 -11.05 5.07
N ALA A 72 9.47 -10.97 6.40
CA ALA A 72 10.58 -11.06 7.36
C ALA A 72 10.81 -12.48 7.94
N HIS A 73 10.13 -13.52 7.43
CA HIS A 73 10.19 -14.88 7.98
C HIS A 73 10.80 -15.94 7.05
N ASP A 74 11.29 -15.59 5.86
CA ASP A 74 11.82 -16.55 4.86
C ASP A 74 13.36 -16.68 4.87
N ASP A 75 14.02 -16.26 5.97
CA ASP A 75 15.43 -16.54 6.25
C ASP A 75 15.53 -17.40 7.52
N ALA A 76 15.30 -18.71 7.39
CA ALA A 76 15.61 -19.71 8.43
C ALA A 76 15.98 -21.07 7.82
#